data_AF-A0A524FHT6-F1
#
_entry.id   AF-A0A524FHT6-F1
#
_cell.length_a   1.000
_cell.length_b   1.000
_cell.length_c   1.000
_cell.angle_alpha   90.00
_cell.angle_beta   90.00
_cell.angle_gamma   90.00
#
_symmetry.space_group_name_H-M   'P 1'
#
loop_
_entity.id
_entity.type
_entity.pdbx_description
1 polymer ?
#
loop_
_entity_poly.entity_id
_entity_poly.type
_entity_poly.pdbx_seq_one_letter_code
_entity_poly.pdbx_strand_id
1 'polypeptide(L)'
;MTETARTHVTLEKSYMDLVEELIDVYGTTKAQVISNIVQHFFNNSKNDLFLEKLRARKRKIKPPDQIVIEEKIRKYLKNADNIPFDVFIKHLNLDTDYVVNHLDEWGEKYNFVFDNNKIVKDLKRKKRKLKNKSG
;
A
#
# COMPACT_ATOMS: atom_id res chain seq x y z
N MET A 1 18.28 6.21 -15.55
CA MET A 1 17.66 5.13 -16.33
C MET A 1 16.38 4.72 -15.62
N THR A 2 15.25 4.71 -16.32
CA THR A 2 13.98 4.19 -15.78
C THR A 2 13.95 2.70 -16.06
N GLU A 3 13.66 1.89 -15.04
CA GLU A 3 13.55 0.44 -15.21
C GLU A 3 12.28 0.12 -16.03
N THR A 4 12.45 -0.45 -17.23
CA THR A 4 11.33 -0.76 -18.13
C THR A 4 11.07 -2.26 -18.17
N ALA A 5 9.85 -2.69 -17.85
CA ALA A 5 9.42 -4.07 -18.01
C ALA A 5 8.72 -4.28 -19.36
N ARG A 6 9.02 -5.39 -20.05
CA ARG A 6 8.30 -5.80 -21.26
C ARG A 6 7.17 -6.76 -20.88
N THR A 7 6.00 -6.55 -21.46
CA THR A 7 4.84 -7.44 -21.28
C THR A 7 4.10 -7.62 -22.61
N HIS A 8 3.32 -8.69 -22.71
CA HIS A 8 2.40 -8.93 -23.82
C HIS A 8 0.97 -8.68 -23.35
N VAL A 9 0.17 -7.99 -24.17
CA VAL A 9 -1.23 -7.67 -23.87
C VAL A 9 -2.07 -8.10 -25.07
N THR A 10 -3.17 -8.78 -24.79
CA THR A 10 -4.21 -9.09 -25.78
C THR A 10 -5.35 -8.09 -25.61
N LEU A 11 -5.75 -7.45 -26.69
CA LEU A 11 -6.88 -6.51 -26.73
C LEU A 11 -7.96 -7.03 -27.67
N GLU A 12 -9.20 -6.63 -27.44
CA GLU A 12 -10.26 -6.83 -28.43
C GLU A 12 -9.91 -6.09 -29.73
N LYS A 13 -10.37 -6.64 -30.86
CA LYS A 13 -10.03 -6.12 -32.18
C LYS A 13 -10.40 -4.63 -32.32
N SER A 14 -11.58 -4.25 -31.85
CA SER A 14 -12.06 -2.86 -31.86
C SER A 14 -11.13 -1.88 -31.14
N TYR A 15 -10.53 -2.28 -30.02
CA TYR A 15 -9.55 -1.44 -29.31
C TYR A 15 -8.21 -1.39 -30.04
N MET A 16 -7.80 -2.47 -30.71
CA MET A 16 -6.59 -2.46 -31.53
C MET A 16 -6.75 -1.57 -32.76
N ASP A 17 -7.93 -1.61 -33.40
CA ASP A 17 -8.26 -0.74 -34.54
C ASP A 17 -8.19 0.74 -34.10
N LEU A 18 -8.75 1.09 -32.93
CA LEU A 18 -8.62 2.45 -32.37
C LEU A 18 -7.16 2.83 -32.06
N VAL A 19 -6.34 1.89 -31.57
CA VAL A 19 -4.91 2.14 -31.35
C VAL A 19 -4.19 2.42 -32.66
N GLU A 20 -4.56 1.73 -33.74
CA GLU A 20 -3.98 1.94 -35.07
C GLU A 20 -4.36 3.30 -35.65
N GLU A 21 -5.59 3.76 -35.46
CA GLU A 21 -6.04 5.10 -35.88
C GLU A 21 -5.27 6.24 -35.18
N LEU A 22 -4.74 5.98 -33.98
CA LEU A 22 -4.00 6.97 -33.19
C LEU A 22 -2.49 6.97 -33.45
N ILE A 23 -2.00 6.10 -34.35
CA ILE A 23 -0.61 6.14 -34.81
C ILE A 23 -0.34 7.48 -35.51
N ASP A 24 0.87 7.99 -35.34
CA ASP A 24 1.37 9.29 -35.83
C ASP A 24 0.70 10.53 -35.20
N VAL A 25 -0.42 10.36 -34.48
CA VAL A 25 -1.07 11.42 -33.70
C VAL A 25 -0.68 11.36 -32.23
N TYR A 26 -0.72 10.17 -31.65
CA TYR A 26 -0.49 9.95 -30.22
C TYR A 26 0.76 9.12 -29.92
N GLY A 27 1.45 8.63 -30.96
CA GLY A 27 2.71 7.91 -30.89
C GLY A 27 3.08 7.31 -32.25
N THR A 28 4.35 7.01 -32.50
CA THR A 28 4.80 6.53 -33.83
C THR A 28 4.66 5.02 -34.02
N THR A 29 4.29 4.30 -32.96
CA THR A 29 4.06 2.85 -33.00
C THR A 29 2.88 2.49 -32.09
N LYS A 30 2.22 1.35 -32.35
CA LYS A 30 1.16 0.80 -31.48
C LYS A 30 1.58 0.74 -30.02
N ALA A 31 2.82 0.30 -29.77
CA ALA A 31 3.37 0.20 -28.42
C ALA A 31 3.49 1.57 -27.73
N GLN A 32 3.93 2.60 -28.47
CA GLN A 32 4.00 3.97 -27.94
C GLN A 32 2.61 4.54 -27.67
N VAL A 33 1.66 4.35 -28.59
CA VAL A 33 0.27 4.77 -28.41
C VAL A 33 -0.32 4.14 -27.14
N ILE A 34 -0.21 2.81 -27.00
CA ILE A 34 -0.68 2.09 -25.80
C ILE A 34 0.02 2.61 -24.54
N SER A 35 1.34 2.77 -24.58
CA SER A 35 2.11 3.31 -23.45
C SER A 35 1.60 4.68 -23.03
N ASN A 36 1.34 5.57 -23.98
CA ASN A 36 0.85 6.93 -23.72
C ASN A 36 -0.57 6.92 -23.15
N ILE A 37 -1.46 6.04 -23.66
CA ILE A 37 -2.81 5.86 -23.13
C ILE A 37 -2.75 5.41 -21.67
N VAL A 38 -1.92 4.40 -21.38
CA VAL A 38 -1.74 3.86 -20.04
C VAL A 38 -1.16 4.91 -19.09
N GLN A 39 -0.15 5.66 -19.53
CA GLN A 39 0.42 6.76 -18.75
C GLN A 39 -0.61 7.85 -18.47
N HIS A 40 -1.39 8.25 -19.47
CA HIS A 40 -2.45 9.23 -19.30
C HIS A 40 -3.50 8.75 -18.30
N PHE A 41 -3.89 7.48 -18.36
CA PHE A 41 -4.80 6.89 -17.40
C PHE A 41 -4.25 6.94 -15.96
N PHE A 42 -3.00 6.55 -15.74
CA PHE A 42 -2.38 6.55 -14.41
C PHE A 42 -2.05 7.95 -13.87
N ASN A 43 -1.79 8.91 -14.75
CA ASN A 43 -1.48 10.29 -14.36
C ASN A 43 -2.72 11.14 -14.12
N ASN A 44 -3.90 10.66 -14.50
CA ASN A 44 -5.16 11.36 -14.29
C ASN A 44 -5.72 11.07 -12.89
N SER A 45 -5.67 12.06 -12.01
CA SER A 45 -6.12 11.96 -10.61
C SER A 45 -7.59 11.54 -10.44
N LYS A 46 -8.44 11.73 -11.47
CA LYS A 46 -9.82 11.23 -11.45
C LYS A 46 -9.89 9.69 -11.35
N ASN A 47 -8.83 8.99 -11.76
CA ASN A 47 -8.75 7.53 -11.72
C ASN A 47 -8.21 6.99 -10.39
N ASP A 48 -7.70 7.84 -9.49
CA ASP A 48 -7.10 7.40 -8.23
C ASP A 48 -8.08 6.61 -7.35
N LEU A 49 -9.33 7.06 -7.28
CA LEU A 49 -10.38 6.37 -6.53
C LEU A 49 -10.62 4.96 -7.07
N PHE A 50 -10.62 4.79 -8.38
CA PHE A 50 -10.82 3.49 -9.03
C PHE A 50 -9.63 2.57 -8.76
N LEU A 51 -8.40 3.08 -8.92
CA LEU A 51 -7.17 2.34 -8.63
C LEU A 51 -7.11 1.90 -7.17
N GLU A 52 -7.54 2.75 -6.24
CA GLU A 52 -7.56 2.43 -4.81
C GLU A 52 -8.60 1.33 -4.49
N LYS A 53 -9.77 1.36 -5.12
CA LYS A 53 -10.75 0.27 -5.02
C LYS A 53 -10.16 -1.06 -5.51
N LEU A 54 -9.43 -1.07 -6.62
CA LEU A 54 -8.77 -2.28 -7.12
C LEU A 54 -7.66 -2.78 -6.19
N ARG A 55 -6.84 -1.87 -5.64
CA ARG A 55 -5.81 -2.20 -4.64
C ARG A 55 -6.43 -2.75 -3.36
N ALA A 56 -7.53 -2.17 -2.88
CA ALA A 56 -8.31 -2.67 -1.75
C ALA A 56 -8.78 -4.11 -1.99
N ARG A 57 -9.34 -4.41 -3.16
CA ARG A 57 -9.73 -5.79 -3.53
C ARG A 57 -8.53 -6.73 -3.55
N LYS A 58 -7.40 -6.33 -4.15
CA LYS A 58 -6.18 -7.14 -4.18
C LYS A 58 -5.68 -7.46 -2.77
N ARG A 59 -5.70 -6.50 -1.85
CA ARG A 59 -5.30 -6.70 -0.45
C ARG A 59 -6.19 -7.69 0.30
N LYS A 60 -7.48 -7.76 -0.03
CA LYS A 60 -8.39 -8.77 0.55
C LYS A 60 -8.06 -10.18 0.08
N ILE A 61 -7.69 -10.34 -1.19
CA ILE A 61 -7.40 -11.66 -1.80
C ILE A 61 -5.98 -12.12 -1.46
N LYS A 62 -5.02 -11.19 -1.49
CA LYS A 62 -3.62 -11.44 -1.21
C LYS A 62 -3.11 -10.34 -0.27
N PRO A 63 -3.16 -10.57 1.05
CA PRO A 63 -2.64 -9.60 2.00
C PRO A 63 -1.15 -9.35 1.74
N PRO A 64 -0.63 -8.16 2.10
CA PRO A 64 0.80 -7.88 2.03
C PRO A 64 1.61 -8.91 2.82
N ASP A 65 2.83 -9.18 2.37
CA ASP A 65 3.75 -10.06 3.09
C ASP A 65 3.94 -9.55 4.52
N GLN A 66 3.94 -10.48 5.48
CA GLN A 66 4.07 -10.19 6.91
C GLN A 66 5.30 -9.32 7.15
N ILE A 67 6.42 -9.62 6.48
CA ILE A 67 7.68 -8.88 6.61
C ILE A 67 7.51 -7.39 6.29
N VAL A 68 6.77 -7.07 5.21
CA VAL A 68 6.53 -5.69 4.79
C VAL A 68 5.65 -4.96 5.80
N ILE A 69 4.67 -5.65 6.40
CA ILE A 69 3.83 -5.09 7.46
C ILE A 69 4.70 -4.77 8.69
N GLU A 70 5.57 -5.69 9.09
CA GLU A 70 6.46 -5.50 10.24
C GLU A 70 7.39 -4.29 10.07
N GLU A 71 8.00 -4.17 8.89
CA GLU A 71 8.90 -3.06 8.57
C GLU A 71 8.18 -1.72 8.67
N LYS A 72 6.96 -1.63 8.13
CA LYS A 72 6.13 -0.43 8.23
C LYS A 72 5.79 -0.10 9.68
N ILE A 73 5.32 -1.08 10.47
CA ILE A 73 5.00 -0.87 11.89
C ILE A 73 6.23 -0.34 12.64
N ARG A 74 7.40 -0.98 12.48
CA ARG A 74 8.65 -0.55 13.14
C ARG A 74 9.07 0.86 12.71
N LYS A 75 8.99 1.17 11.41
CA LYS A 75 9.36 2.49 10.88
C LYS A 75 8.43 3.58 11.42
N TYR A 76 7.13 3.30 11.48
CA TYR A 76 6.15 4.29 11.94
C TYR A 76 6.24 4.55 13.44
N LEU A 77 6.38 3.47 14.22
CA LEU A 77 6.66 3.58 15.64
C LEU A 77 8.07 4.14 15.91
N LYS A 78 9.03 4.17 14.98
CA LYS A 78 10.31 4.84 15.27
C LYS A 78 10.13 6.35 15.48
N ASN A 79 9.23 6.97 14.71
CA ASN A 79 9.16 8.43 14.56
C ASN A 79 8.01 9.09 15.33
N ALA A 80 7.05 8.31 15.83
CA ALA A 80 5.90 8.85 16.54
C ALA A 80 5.56 8.00 17.78
N ASP A 81 5.22 8.68 18.87
CA ASP A 81 4.80 8.05 20.14
C ASP A 81 3.28 7.91 20.25
N ASN A 82 2.55 8.71 19.46
CA ASN A 82 1.10 8.72 19.38
C ASN A 82 0.67 8.89 17.93
N ILE A 83 -0.16 7.97 17.42
CA ILE A 83 -0.52 7.90 16.01
C ILE A 83 -2.04 7.70 15.92
N PRO A 84 -2.78 8.60 15.26
CA PRO A 84 -4.20 8.37 14.95
C PRO A 84 -4.40 7.05 14.19
N PHE A 85 -5.45 6.31 14.54
CA PHE A 85 -5.67 4.96 14.00
C PHE A 85 -5.93 4.93 12.49
N ASP A 86 -6.66 5.92 11.98
CA ASP A 86 -6.88 6.14 10.56
C ASP A 86 -5.56 6.35 9.80
N VAL A 87 -4.65 7.13 10.38
CA VAL A 87 -3.31 7.37 9.84
C VAL A 87 -2.48 6.09 9.88
N PHE A 88 -2.59 5.30 10.96
CA PHE A 88 -1.91 4.02 11.11
C PHE A 88 -2.37 3.01 10.05
N ILE A 89 -3.69 2.82 9.88
CA ILE A 89 -4.27 1.94 8.84
C ILE A 89 -3.80 2.38 7.46
N LYS A 90 -3.88 3.68 7.16
CA LYS A 90 -3.45 4.25 5.88
C LYS A 90 -1.97 3.99 5.63
N HIS A 91 -1.11 4.12 6.64
CA HIS A 91 0.31 3.86 6.52
C HIS A 91 0.61 2.39 6.23
N LEU A 92 -0.01 1.49 6.98
CA LEU A 92 0.11 0.04 6.74
C LEU A 92 -0.46 -0.34 5.38
N ASN A 93 -1.41 0.45 4.88
CA ASN A 93 -2.13 0.23 3.64
C ASN A 93 -2.88 -1.11 3.71
N LEU A 94 -3.54 -1.38 4.83
CA LEU A 94 -4.28 -2.61 5.13
C LEU A 94 -5.77 -2.32 5.29
N ASP A 95 -6.59 -3.37 5.25
CA ASP A 95 -8.01 -3.27 5.58
C ASP A 95 -8.19 -3.04 7.08
N THR A 96 -9.14 -2.19 7.46
CA THR A 96 -9.40 -1.83 8.86
C THR A 96 -9.68 -3.07 9.71
N ASP A 97 -10.51 -3.99 9.23
CA ASP A 97 -10.89 -5.19 9.98
C ASP A 97 -9.67 -6.08 10.21
N TYR A 98 -8.82 -6.19 9.18
CA TYR A 98 -7.55 -6.91 9.30
C TYR A 98 -6.66 -6.28 10.36
N VAL A 99 -6.51 -4.95 10.37
CA VAL A 99 -5.67 -4.26 11.37
C VAL A 99 -6.24 -4.46 12.77
N VAL A 100 -7.54 -4.26 12.97
CA VAL A 100 -8.21 -4.42 14.28
C VAL A 100 -7.98 -5.83 14.83
N ASN A 101 -8.11 -6.86 14.00
CA ASN A 101 -7.93 -8.25 14.41
C ASN A 101 -6.49 -8.61 14.82
N HIS A 102 -5.49 -7.78 14.46
CA HIS A 102 -4.08 -8.01 14.79
C HIS A 102 -3.51 -6.97 15.76
N LEU A 103 -4.31 -6.00 16.24
CA LEU A 103 -3.85 -4.92 17.10
C LEU A 103 -3.24 -5.43 18.41
N ASP A 104 -3.85 -6.42 19.04
CA ASP A 104 -3.38 -6.97 20.31
C ASP A 104 -2.02 -7.66 20.13
N GLU A 105 -1.90 -8.55 19.14
CA GLU A 105 -0.65 -9.25 18.81
C GLU A 105 0.48 -8.25 18.51
N TRP A 106 0.19 -7.26 17.67
CA TRP A 106 1.17 -6.23 17.32
C TRP A 106 1.50 -5.33 18.51
N GLY A 107 0.53 -5.01 19.35
CA GLY A 107 0.73 -4.23 20.57
C GLY A 107 1.71 -4.91 21.52
N GLU A 108 1.60 -6.23 21.68
CA GLU A 108 2.55 -7.01 22.48
C GLU A 108 3.94 -7.09 21.86
N LYS A 109 4.00 -7.33 20.54
CA LYS A 109 5.25 -7.49 19.80
C LYS A 109 6.04 -6.20 19.70
N TYR A 110 5.37 -5.08 19.43
CA TYR A 110 5.98 -3.78 19.17
C TYR A 110 5.87 -2.79 20.34
N ASN A 111 5.27 -3.20 21.46
CA ASN A 111 5.08 -2.42 22.69
C ASN A 111 4.29 -1.12 22.46
N PHE A 112 3.10 -1.24 21.91
CA PHE A 112 2.11 -0.16 21.86
C PHE A 112 0.77 -0.66 22.40
N VAL A 113 -0.13 0.29 22.66
CA VAL A 113 -1.52 0.04 23.03
C VAL A 113 -2.42 0.84 22.10
N PHE A 114 -3.60 0.29 21.80
CA PHE A 114 -4.66 1.02 21.13
C PHE A 114 -5.54 1.68 22.20
N ASP A 115 -5.56 3.00 22.24
CA ASP A 115 -6.34 3.78 23.20
C ASP A 115 -6.96 5.00 22.51
N ASN A 116 -8.25 5.24 22.76
CA ASN A 116 -9.00 6.39 22.25
C ASN A 116 -8.78 6.66 20.75
N ASN A 117 -8.90 5.61 19.93
CA ASN A 117 -8.70 5.64 18.48
C ASN A 117 -7.28 6.06 18.05
N LYS A 118 -6.27 5.77 18.88
CA LYS A 118 -4.86 6.05 18.62
C LYS A 118 -3.96 4.88 19.02
N ILE A 119 -2.87 4.72 18.30
CA ILE A 119 -1.76 3.83 18.64
C ILE A 119 -0.77 4.61 19.49
N VAL A 120 -0.62 4.23 20.75
CA VAL A 120 0.24 4.89 21.74
C VAL A 120 1.34 3.94 22.17
N LYS A 121 2.60 4.37 22.09
CA LYS A 121 3.71 3.54 22.60
C LYS A 121 3.59 3.28 24.09
N ASP A 122 3.67 2.02 24.48
CA ASP A 122 3.76 1.63 25.88
C ASP A 122 5.23 1.57 26.33
N LEU A 123 5.75 2.74 26.71
CA LEU A 123 7.10 2.88 27.28
C LEU A 123 7.23 2.26 28.69
N LYS A 124 6.11 1.95 29.37
CA LYS A 124 6.10 1.36 30.73
C LYS A 124 6.36 -0.15 30.70
N ARG A 125 5.82 -0.88 29.72
CA ARG A 125 6.15 -2.32 29.49
C ARG A 125 7.63 -2.54 29.18
N LYS A 126 8.27 -1.61 28.44
CA LYS A 126 9.71 -1.68 28.09
C LYS A 126 10.60 -1.70 29.34
N LYS A 127 10.28 -0.90 30.37
CA LYS A 127 11.03 -0.86 31.64
C LYS A 127 10.84 -2.10 32.51
N ARG A 128 9.66 -2.75 32.48
CA ARG A 128 9.38 -3.99 33.23
C ARG A 128 10.12 -5.20 32.66
N LYS A 129 10.17 -5.36 31.33
CA LYS A 129 10.94 -6.45 30.68
C LYS A 129 12.46 -6.32 30.89
N LEU A 130 12.99 -5.10 31.02
CA LEU A 130 14.41 -4.86 31.32
C LEU A 130 14.78 -5.21 32.77
N LYS A 131 13.91 -4.91 33.75
CA LYS A 131 14.15 -5.28 35.16
C LYS A 131 14.15 -6.80 35.40
N ASN A 132 13.34 -7.57 34.66
CA ASN A 132 13.23 -9.02 34.86
C ASN A 132 14.30 -9.84 34.11
N LYS A 133 15.15 -9.22 33.28
CA LYS A 133 16.30 -9.87 32.61
C LYS A 133 17.64 -9.62 33.32
N SER A 134 17.62 -8.85 34.40
CA SER A 134 18.82 -8.44 35.15
C SER A 134 18.80 -8.93 36.61
N GLY A 135 17.94 -9.89 36.93
CA GLY A 135 17.83 -10.55 38.23
C GLY A 135 17.94 -12.05 38.08
#